data_AF-A0A962M0T8-F1
#
_entry.id   AF-A0A962M0T8-F1
#
_cell.length_a   1.000
_cell.length_b   1.000
_cell.length_c   1.000
_cell.angle_alpha   90.00
_cell.angle_beta   90.00
_cell.angle_gamma   90.00
#
_symmetry.space_group_name_H-M   'P 1'
#
loop_
_entity.id
_entity.type
_entity.pdbx_description
1 polymer ?
#
loop_
_entity_poly.entity_id
_entity_poly.type
_entity_poly.pdbx_seq_one_letter_code
_entity_poly.pdbx_strand_id
1 'polypeptide(L)'
;MLNVLVYLPFGFLAAARLKGSIARRLLLATLAGALLSAALEFGQTYLPGRVTSVLDIVLNAAGSLGGGAMALVLPRLRLSRHIYQTLHRSLRYPGAGELGLVALCLWVVSQWAPLVPSLDPGNLKAGLAPLKASLEGGTAFEWARFTSYLLMCFGTGAIALAVVRPGRVHTRWIASSLLLVLAGKVVMIDRVLATEALLAGCCTVACLALLQRLRLSGLRLLAFIALAAFYTHYTLLPSPSDTTLRTINWVPFRGHINSEYGIFNLLDLAWVFTGLAFALSSPGKQSQRIRALQGTLLLTWVALLEWCQQFIPGRYPDITDVVVAMGIWWLASGFPRPPGGATGFRDKPPVVNARGATQRPLAALLACLLLAAAAFIFYRGTSDAPPSYSLPDIDQLPAPLFAGFRPAHPRLRPPSTAEVGLIRELNPGFWIRRREAALEGELYSRILMARVEPGSVDTAELYGDLMKLEPSGRGQEQTSMLALGYDWLYGEWNPPQRQALLDKVARACDYQVEVIRNKYSLSPYNVYLYNRPLQALMMAALASHGDISDDSCMRFTADYWQNRVLPVWRQVMGENGGWHEGGEYVGIGIGQAIYQLP
;
A
#
# COMPACT_ATOMS: atom_id res chain seq x y z
N MET A 1 0.43 -6.24 -23.28
CA MET A 1 0.48 -4.79 -23.60
C MET A 1 1.04 -3.94 -22.46
N LEU A 2 0.68 -4.21 -21.20
CA LEU A 2 1.19 -3.50 -20.02
C LEU A 2 2.74 -3.43 -19.97
N ASN A 3 3.40 -4.56 -20.24
CA ASN A 3 4.87 -4.71 -20.28
C ASN A 3 5.57 -3.71 -21.23
N VAL A 4 4.96 -3.44 -22.40
CA VAL A 4 5.46 -2.43 -23.34
C VAL A 4 5.44 -1.03 -22.73
N LEU A 5 4.33 -0.67 -22.05
CA LEU A 5 4.16 0.66 -21.45
C LEU A 5 5.10 0.87 -20.26
N VAL A 6 5.35 -0.17 -19.45
CA VAL A 6 6.24 -0.12 -18.28
C VAL A 6 7.70 0.12 -18.70
N TYR A 7 8.17 -0.51 -19.79
CA TYR A 7 9.56 -0.37 -20.25
C TYR A 7 9.80 0.81 -21.19
N LEU A 8 8.74 1.49 -21.66
CA LEU A 8 8.86 2.65 -22.53
C LEU A 8 9.63 3.81 -21.87
N PRO A 9 9.35 4.24 -20.62
CA PRO A 9 10.15 5.25 -19.93
C PRO A 9 11.63 4.86 -19.77
N PHE A 10 11.90 3.58 -19.48
CA PHE A 10 13.27 3.07 -19.36
C PHE A 10 14.03 3.25 -20.68
N GLY A 11 13.46 2.76 -21.79
CA GLY A 11 14.05 2.89 -23.11
C GLY A 11 14.29 4.34 -23.53
N PHE A 12 13.32 5.21 -23.23
CA PHE A 12 13.42 6.64 -23.48
C PHE A 12 14.63 7.26 -22.75
N LEU A 13 14.73 7.02 -21.44
CA LEU A 13 15.82 7.58 -20.61
C LEU A 13 17.19 7.02 -21.01
N ALA A 14 17.27 5.71 -21.25
CA ALA A 14 18.50 5.05 -21.69
C ALA A 14 18.99 5.64 -23.02
N ALA A 15 18.12 5.69 -24.04
CA ALA A 15 18.47 6.26 -25.34
C ALA A 15 18.81 7.75 -25.25
N ALA A 16 18.11 8.54 -24.42
CA ALA A 16 18.37 9.96 -24.22
C ALA A 16 19.77 10.23 -23.62
N ARG A 17 20.29 9.31 -22.80
CA ARG A 17 21.60 9.47 -22.13
C ARG A 17 22.78 8.95 -22.95
N LEU A 18 22.54 8.00 -23.84
CA LEU A 18 23.55 7.41 -24.72
C LEU A 18 24.00 8.41 -25.80
N LYS A 19 25.30 8.41 -26.10
CA LYS A 19 25.91 9.19 -27.19
C LYS A 19 26.19 8.28 -28.40
N GLY A 20 26.25 8.86 -29.59
CA GLY A 20 26.59 8.15 -30.83
C GLY A 20 25.44 8.10 -31.84
N SER A 21 25.54 7.19 -32.82
CA SER A 21 24.56 7.04 -33.89
C SER A 21 23.18 6.62 -33.37
N ILE A 22 22.13 6.94 -34.13
CA ILE A 22 20.73 6.56 -33.81
C ILE A 22 20.63 5.04 -33.60
N ALA A 23 21.20 4.25 -34.51
CA ALA A 23 21.19 2.80 -34.44
C ALA A 23 21.85 2.28 -33.15
N ARG A 24 23.02 2.83 -32.78
CA ARG A 24 23.72 2.43 -31.55
C ARG A 24 22.90 2.74 -30.30
N ARG A 25 22.26 3.92 -30.25
CA ARG A 25 21.44 4.34 -29.09
C ARG A 25 20.23 3.44 -28.92
N LEU A 26 19.52 3.13 -30.01
CA LEU A 26 18.37 2.22 -30.00
C LEU A 26 18.78 0.80 -29.64
N LEU A 27 19.84 0.28 -30.23
CA LEU A 27 20.36 -1.06 -29.96
C LEU A 27 20.72 -1.21 -28.48
N LEU A 28 21.52 -0.29 -27.93
CA LEU A 28 21.95 -0.35 -26.53
C LEU A 28 20.78 -0.15 -25.55
N ALA A 29 19.83 0.74 -25.84
CA ALA A 29 18.65 0.91 -24.99
C ALA A 29 17.76 -0.35 -24.98
N THR A 30 17.58 -0.96 -26.15
CA THR A 30 16.78 -2.19 -26.31
C THR A 30 17.47 -3.37 -25.63
N LEU A 31 18.79 -3.54 -25.83
CA LEU A 31 19.58 -4.58 -25.17
C LEU A 31 19.58 -4.41 -23.65
N ALA A 32 19.74 -3.19 -23.15
CA ALA A 32 19.68 -2.94 -21.71
C ALA A 32 18.31 -3.30 -21.13
N GLY A 33 17.22 -2.99 -21.84
CA GLY A 33 15.86 -3.34 -21.41
C GLY A 33 15.61 -4.85 -21.46
N ALA A 34 16.07 -5.52 -22.52
CA ALA A 34 15.99 -6.97 -22.66
C ALA A 34 16.80 -7.69 -21.57
N LEU A 35 18.02 -7.22 -21.27
CA LEU A 35 18.87 -7.76 -20.21
C LEU A 35 18.25 -7.55 -18.82
N LEU A 36 17.69 -6.36 -18.57
CA LEU A 36 16.97 -6.09 -17.32
C LEU A 36 15.77 -7.03 -17.18
N SER A 37 14.97 -7.18 -18.24
CA SER A 37 13.84 -8.09 -18.24
C SER A 37 14.28 -9.53 -18.03
N ALA A 38 15.33 -9.99 -18.71
CA ALA A 38 15.85 -11.34 -18.55
C ALA A 38 16.36 -11.58 -17.12
N ALA A 39 16.99 -10.59 -16.48
CA ALA A 39 17.41 -10.68 -15.09
C ALA A 39 16.21 -10.75 -14.12
N LEU A 40 15.14 -10.00 -14.39
CA LEU A 40 13.91 -10.06 -13.58
C LEU A 40 13.18 -11.40 -13.76
N GLU A 41 13.03 -11.88 -14.99
CA GLU A 41 12.47 -13.21 -15.28
C GLU A 41 13.30 -14.31 -14.61
N PHE A 42 14.63 -14.23 -14.70
CA PHE A 42 15.51 -15.17 -14.00
C PHE A 42 15.36 -15.07 -12.47
N GLY A 43 15.19 -13.87 -11.91
CA GLY A 43 14.88 -13.72 -10.48
C GLY A 43 13.54 -14.37 -10.11
N GLN A 44 12.54 -14.26 -10.99
CA GLN A 44 11.21 -14.83 -10.77
C GLN A 44 11.18 -16.36 -10.80
N THR A 45 12.17 -17.06 -11.41
CA THR A 45 12.23 -18.53 -11.30
C THR A 45 12.41 -19.02 -9.86
N TYR A 46 12.87 -18.14 -8.96
CA TYR A 46 13.06 -18.43 -7.55
C TYR A 46 11.87 -17.98 -6.68
N LEU A 47 10.79 -17.46 -7.28
CA LEU A 47 9.57 -17.04 -6.58
C LEU A 47 8.46 -18.07 -6.79
N PRO A 48 7.97 -18.73 -5.71
CA PRO A 48 6.89 -19.71 -5.82
C PRO A 48 5.63 -19.11 -6.46
N GLY A 49 5.06 -19.79 -7.46
CA GLY A 49 3.80 -19.39 -8.10
C GLY A 49 3.92 -18.33 -9.21
N ARG A 50 5.13 -17.93 -9.62
CA ARG A 50 5.35 -17.09 -10.80
C ARG A 50 5.82 -17.93 -11.98
N VAL A 51 5.19 -17.74 -13.13
CA VAL A 51 5.59 -18.38 -14.40
C VAL A 51 6.41 -17.36 -15.19
N THR A 52 7.64 -17.71 -15.52
CA THR A 52 8.49 -16.88 -16.36
C THR A 52 8.03 -16.94 -17.81
N SER A 53 8.20 -15.83 -18.53
CA SER A 53 7.65 -15.64 -19.86
C SER A 53 8.67 -15.02 -20.81
N VAL A 54 9.08 -15.77 -21.83
CA VAL A 54 9.91 -15.22 -22.92
C VAL A 54 9.17 -14.09 -23.65
N LEU A 55 7.83 -14.16 -23.71
CA LEU A 55 7.01 -13.10 -24.28
C LEU A 55 7.17 -11.78 -23.50
N ASP A 56 7.40 -11.83 -22.19
CA ASP A 56 7.60 -10.62 -21.38
C ASP A 56 8.94 -9.97 -21.70
N ILE A 57 10.00 -10.75 -21.91
CA ILE A 57 11.29 -10.24 -22.40
C ILE A 57 11.12 -9.54 -23.75
N VAL A 58 10.38 -10.15 -24.68
CA VAL A 58 10.13 -9.58 -26.01
C VAL A 58 9.31 -8.29 -25.91
N LEU A 59 8.24 -8.27 -25.12
CA LEU A 59 7.39 -7.10 -24.93
C LEU A 59 8.12 -5.95 -24.21
N ASN A 60 8.95 -6.25 -23.22
CA ASN A 60 9.76 -5.27 -22.49
C ASN A 60 10.89 -4.70 -23.38
N ALA A 61 11.50 -5.54 -24.21
CA ALA A 61 12.45 -5.10 -25.23
C ALA A 61 11.77 -4.20 -26.27
N ALA A 62 10.57 -4.57 -26.74
CA ALA A 62 9.79 -3.76 -27.67
C ALA A 62 9.39 -2.39 -27.05
N GLY A 63 8.99 -2.38 -25.77
CA GLY A 63 8.76 -1.16 -25.01
C GLY A 63 10.01 -0.28 -24.92
N SER A 64 11.16 -0.88 -24.61
CA SER A 64 12.45 -0.17 -24.56
C SER A 64 12.85 0.42 -25.93
N LEU A 65 12.62 -0.32 -27.01
CA LEU A 65 12.86 0.16 -28.38
C LEU A 65 11.93 1.33 -28.71
N GLY A 66 10.63 1.21 -28.41
CA GLY A 66 9.63 2.25 -28.62
C GLY A 66 9.96 3.53 -27.84
N GLY A 67 10.33 3.39 -26.56
CA GLY A 67 10.81 4.48 -25.73
C GLY A 67 12.06 5.14 -26.31
N GLY A 68 13.02 4.33 -26.76
CA GLY A 68 14.23 4.84 -27.40
C GLY A 68 13.95 5.62 -28.68
N ALA A 69 13.01 5.15 -29.50
CA ALA A 69 12.56 5.85 -30.70
C ALA A 69 11.89 7.19 -30.34
N MET A 70 11.05 7.21 -29.31
CA MET A 70 10.44 8.44 -28.80
C MET A 70 11.49 9.45 -28.34
N ALA A 71 12.56 9.03 -27.67
CA ALA A 71 13.65 9.91 -27.25
C ALA A 71 14.38 10.60 -28.42
N LEU A 72 14.30 10.01 -29.62
CA LEU A 72 14.91 10.55 -30.84
C LEU A 72 13.93 11.38 -31.67
N VAL A 73 12.65 11.03 -31.67
CA VAL A 73 11.61 11.71 -32.45
C VAL A 73 11.04 12.93 -31.72
N LEU A 74 10.69 12.80 -30.43
CA LEU A 74 10.04 13.86 -29.67
C LEU A 74 10.82 15.19 -29.74
N PRO A 75 12.15 15.25 -29.54
CA PRO A 75 12.89 16.52 -29.62
C PRO A 75 12.84 17.21 -31.00
N ARG A 76 12.48 16.47 -32.07
CA ARG A 76 12.34 16.99 -33.43
C ARG A 76 10.95 17.55 -33.72
N LEU A 77 9.93 17.16 -32.94
CA LEU A 77 8.57 17.67 -33.12
C LEU A 77 8.50 19.14 -32.73
N ARG A 78 7.85 19.96 -33.58
CA ARG A 78 7.71 21.41 -33.35
C ARG A 78 7.05 21.71 -31.99
N LEU A 79 5.99 20.97 -31.65
CA LEU A 79 5.27 21.13 -30.39
C LEU A 79 6.16 20.80 -29.18
N SER A 80 6.86 19.67 -29.18
CA SER A 80 7.76 19.28 -28.08
C SER A 80 8.90 20.30 -27.91
N ARG A 81 9.51 20.75 -29.01
CA ARG A 81 10.54 21.80 -28.98
C ARG A 81 9.98 23.11 -28.42
N HIS A 82 8.77 23.50 -28.81
CA HIS A 82 8.11 24.69 -28.29
C HIS A 82 7.85 24.58 -26.78
N ILE A 83 7.27 23.47 -26.31
CA ILE A 83 7.02 23.21 -24.88
C ILE A 83 8.33 23.23 -24.10
N TYR A 84 9.35 22.50 -24.56
CA TYR A 84 10.66 22.46 -23.91
C TYR A 84 11.30 23.85 -23.84
N GLN A 85 11.28 24.62 -24.93
CA GLN A 85 11.82 25.98 -24.95
C GLN A 85 11.06 26.92 -24.04
N THR A 86 9.73 26.86 -24.02
CA THR A 86 8.88 27.69 -23.15
C THR A 86 9.12 27.35 -21.68
N LEU A 87 9.16 26.07 -21.32
CA LEU A 87 9.50 25.60 -19.98
C LEU A 87 10.91 26.02 -19.58
N HIS A 88 11.90 25.80 -20.44
CA HIS A 88 13.29 26.15 -20.14
C HIS A 88 13.50 27.67 -20.01
N ARG A 89 12.77 28.48 -20.79
CA ARG A 89 12.73 29.94 -20.66
C ARG A 89 12.03 30.41 -19.39
N SER A 90 11.08 29.64 -18.85
CA SER A 90 10.41 29.99 -17.60
C SER A 90 11.26 29.68 -16.37
N LEU A 91 12.33 28.89 -16.49
CA LEU A 91 13.24 28.59 -15.38
C LEU A 91 14.04 29.82 -14.93
N ARG A 92 14.25 29.96 -13.61
CA ARG A 92 15.16 30.96 -13.04
C ARG A 92 16.61 30.68 -13.45
N TYR A 93 17.03 29.42 -13.31
CA TYR A 93 18.40 28.97 -13.59
C TYR A 93 18.37 27.68 -14.42
N PRO A 94 18.76 27.73 -15.70
CA PRO A 94 19.03 26.53 -16.50
C PRO A 94 20.00 25.58 -15.78
N GLY A 95 19.73 24.28 -15.79
CA GLY A 95 20.47 23.27 -15.03
C GLY A 95 19.99 23.11 -13.59
N ALA A 96 20.25 24.08 -12.70
CA ALA A 96 19.83 23.96 -11.30
C ALA A 96 18.29 23.88 -11.14
N GLY A 97 17.54 24.63 -11.97
CA GLY A 97 16.08 24.55 -12.03
C GLY A 97 15.55 23.27 -12.65
N GLU A 98 16.35 22.56 -13.46
CA GLU A 98 15.96 21.27 -14.04
C GLU A 98 15.88 20.20 -12.96
N LEU A 99 16.79 20.21 -11.98
CA LEU A 99 16.71 19.32 -10.82
C LEU A 99 15.40 19.55 -10.03
N GLY A 100 15.01 20.81 -9.85
CA GLY A 100 13.74 21.14 -9.22
C GLY A 100 12.52 20.74 -10.06
N LEU A 101 12.60 20.82 -11.39
CA LEU A 101 11.57 20.25 -12.28
C LEU A 101 11.48 18.73 -12.16
N VAL A 102 12.63 18.03 -12.12
CA VAL A 102 12.67 16.57 -11.91
C VAL A 102 11.99 16.23 -10.59
N ALA A 103 12.28 16.97 -9.52
CA ALA A 103 11.58 16.82 -8.26
C ALA A 103 10.06 16.98 -8.49
N LEU A 104 9.59 18.11 -9.06
CA LEU A 104 8.15 18.33 -9.27
C LEU A 104 7.49 17.24 -10.13
N CYS A 105 8.18 16.69 -11.13
CA CYS A 105 7.69 15.55 -11.90
C CYS A 105 7.58 14.28 -11.03
N LEU A 106 8.59 13.99 -10.20
CA LEU A 106 8.56 12.87 -9.26
C LEU A 106 7.43 13.02 -8.23
N TRP A 107 7.14 14.24 -7.78
CA TRP A 107 5.98 14.51 -6.93
C TRP A 107 4.68 14.12 -7.64
N VAL A 108 4.46 14.57 -8.88
CA VAL A 108 3.24 14.20 -9.63
C VAL A 108 3.13 12.68 -9.77
N VAL A 109 4.23 12.02 -10.11
CA VAL A 109 4.29 10.55 -10.22
C VAL A 109 3.96 9.89 -8.87
N SER A 110 4.49 10.40 -7.76
CA SER A 110 4.20 9.84 -6.43
C SER A 110 2.73 10.04 -6.03
N GLN A 111 2.15 11.19 -6.38
CA GLN A 111 0.73 11.47 -6.12
C GLN A 111 -0.22 10.62 -6.95
N TRP A 112 0.20 10.20 -8.16
CA TRP A 112 -0.64 9.46 -9.11
C TRP A 112 -0.31 7.97 -9.22
N ALA A 113 0.73 7.49 -8.54
CA ALA A 113 1.04 6.05 -8.47
C ALA A 113 -0.21 5.27 -8.02
N PRO A 114 -0.58 4.12 -8.60
CA PRO A 114 0.19 3.28 -9.54
C PRO A 114 0.19 3.73 -11.01
N LEU A 115 -0.31 4.94 -11.33
CA LEU A 115 -0.42 5.48 -12.69
C LEU A 115 -1.38 4.69 -13.60
N VAL A 116 -2.43 4.11 -13.00
CA VAL A 116 -3.49 3.41 -13.72
C VAL A 116 -4.75 4.28 -13.71
N PRO A 117 -4.98 5.11 -14.76
CA PRO A 117 -6.16 5.95 -14.83
C PRO A 117 -7.40 5.11 -15.18
N SER A 118 -8.50 5.35 -14.47
CA SER A 118 -9.83 4.80 -14.73
C SER A 118 -10.88 5.90 -14.67
N LEU A 119 -11.63 6.04 -15.77
CA LEU A 119 -12.78 6.94 -15.89
C LEU A 119 -14.10 6.22 -15.60
N ASP A 120 -14.05 5.03 -15.02
CA ASP A 120 -15.24 4.30 -14.58
C ASP A 120 -16.04 5.14 -13.56
N PRO A 121 -17.37 5.30 -13.71
CA PRO A 121 -18.18 6.09 -12.78
C PRO A 121 -18.10 5.61 -11.33
N GLY A 122 -17.93 4.30 -11.10
CA GLY A 122 -17.71 3.72 -9.78
C GLY A 122 -16.39 4.18 -9.16
N ASN A 123 -15.29 4.11 -9.94
CA ASN A 123 -13.98 4.62 -9.52
C ASN A 123 -14.02 6.11 -9.17
N LEU A 124 -14.62 6.95 -10.04
CA LEU A 124 -14.73 8.39 -9.79
C LEU A 124 -15.54 8.69 -8.52
N LYS A 125 -16.64 7.95 -8.30
CA LYS A 125 -17.46 8.07 -7.09
C LYS A 125 -16.68 7.64 -5.84
N ALA A 126 -15.93 6.55 -5.91
CA ALA A 126 -15.07 6.08 -4.83
C ALA A 126 -13.96 7.10 -4.50
N GLY A 127 -13.32 7.67 -5.52
CA GLY A 127 -12.28 8.70 -5.36
C GLY A 127 -12.77 9.97 -4.66
N LEU A 128 -14.06 10.30 -4.80
CA LEU A 128 -14.71 11.45 -4.14
C LEU A 128 -15.42 11.10 -2.83
N ALA A 129 -15.51 9.82 -2.46
CA ALA A 129 -16.27 9.37 -1.29
C ALA A 129 -15.86 10.07 0.02
N PRO A 130 -14.55 10.29 0.32
CA PRO A 130 -14.15 10.99 1.55
C PRO A 130 -14.64 12.44 1.61
N LEU A 131 -14.68 13.15 0.46
CA LEU A 131 -15.20 14.52 0.40
C LEU A 131 -16.69 14.55 0.76
N LYS A 132 -17.47 13.62 0.17
CA LYS A 132 -18.88 13.49 0.45
C LYS A 132 -19.12 13.16 1.93
N ALA A 133 -18.42 12.16 2.46
CA ALA A 133 -18.58 11.72 3.84
C ALA A 133 -18.25 12.83 4.86
N SER A 134 -17.22 13.64 4.60
CA SER A 134 -16.89 14.79 5.46
C SER A 134 -17.96 15.89 5.40
N LEU A 135 -18.59 16.14 4.24
CA LEU A 135 -19.67 17.12 4.10
C LEU A 135 -20.95 16.66 4.81
N GLU A 136 -21.21 15.35 4.83
CA GLU A 136 -22.35 14.74 5.53
C GLU A 136 -22.09 14.55 7.04
N GLY A 137 -20.90 14.92 7.53
CA GLY A 137 -20.50 14.76 8.93
C GLY A 137 -20.16 13.32 9.34
N GLY A 138 -20.02 12.41 8.38
CA GLY A 138 -19.78 10.98 8.60
C GLY A 138 -18.33 10.60 8.90
N THR A 139 -17.36 11.48 8.66
CA THR A 139 -15.93 11.21 8.95
C THR A 139 -15.29 12.35 9.73
N ALA A 140 -14.62 12.01 10.84
CA ALA A 140 -13.84 12.97 11.61
C ALA A 140 -12.64 13.49 10.81
N PHE A 141 -12.30 14.77 11.04
CA PHE A 141 -11.16 15.41 10.38
C PHE A 141 -9.83 14.96 11.00
N GLU A 142 -8.94 14.39 10.18
CA GLU A 142 -7.65 13.88 10.65
C GLU A 142 -6.56 14.95 10.60
N TRP A 143 -6.33 15.64 11.72
CA TRP A 143 -5.34 16.72 11.82
C TRP A 143 -3.91 16.27 11.44
N ALA A 144 -3.52 15.04 11.79
CA ALA A 144 -2.22 14.50 11.42
C ALA A 144 -2.04 14.33 9.90
N ARG A 145 -3.10 13.89 9.21
CA ARG A 145 -3.13 13.74 7.76
C ARG A 145 -3.11 15.11 7.07
N PHE A 146 -3.87 16.08 7.59
CA PHE A 146 -3.83 17.47 7.14
C PHE A 146 -2.43 18.09 7.24
N THR A 147 -1.75 17.92 8.36
CA THR A 147 -0.38 18.43 8.55
C THR A 147 0.59 17.84 7.55
N SER A 148 0.52 16.52 7.31
CA SER A 148 1.33 15.85 6.28
C SER A 148 1.12 16.50 4.91
N TYR A 149 -0.14 16.64 4.49
CA TYR A 149 -0.47 17.26 3.21
C TYR A 149 -0.07 18.73 3.13
N LEU A 150 -0.21 19.48 4.22
CA LEU A 150 0.16 20.90 4.27
C LEU A 150 1.65 21.09 4.09
N LEU A 151 2.48 20.33 4.82
CA LEU A 151 3.94 20.38 4.70
C LEU A 151 4.40 19.96 3.30
N MET A 152 3.83 18.89 2.75
CA MET A 152 4.12 18.43 1.38
C MET A 152 3.76 19.50 0.34
N CYS A 153 2.52 20.03 0.38
CA CYS A 153 2.05 21.01 -0.59
C CYS A 153 2.85 22.31 -0.49
N PHE A 154 3.14 22.77 0.73
CA PHE A 154 3.93 23.97 0.96
C PHE A 154 5.37 23.81 0.45
N GLY A 155 6.02 22.67 0.72
CA GLY A 155 7.34 22.34 0.20
C GLY A 155 7.36 22.31 -1.34
N THR A 156 6.36 21.68 -1.94
CA THR A 156 6.16 21.61 -3.40
C THR A 156 5.99 23.02 -4.00
N GLY A 157 5.13 23.85 -3.41
CA GLY A 157 4.88 25.22 -3.83
C GLY A 157 6.13 26.10 -3.72
N ALA A 158 6.91 25.94 -2.65
CA ALA A 158 8.18 26.63 -2.47
C ALA A 158 9.24 26.21 -3.51
N ILE A 159 9.33 24.92 -3.83
CA ILE A 159 10.17 24.42 -4.94
C ILE A 159 9.72 25.03 -6.26
N ALA A 160 8.42 24.96 -6.59
CA ALA A 160 7.89 25.47 -7.84
C ALA A 160 8.19 26.97 -8.03
N LEU A 161 8.01 27.78 -6.98
CA LEU A 161 8.37 29.20 -6.99
C LEU A 161 9.88 29.43 -7.11
N ALA A 162 10.71 28.56 -6.54
CA ALA A 162 12.17 28.64 -6.65
C ALA A 162 12.70 28.22 -8.03
N VAL A 163 11.98 27.33 -8.72
CA VAL A 163 12.31 26.82 -10.06
C VAL A 163 11.92 27.83 -11.14
N VAL A 164 10.70 28.39 -11.07
CA VAL A 164 10.13 29.25 -12.11
C VAL A 164 10.41 30.74 -11.84
N ARG A 165 10.58 31.53 -12.90
CA ARG A 165 10.77 32.98 -12.84
C ARG A 165 9.62 33.66 -12.10
N PRO A 166 9.91 34.63 -11.21
CA PRO A 166 8.88 35.31 -10.45
C PRO A 166 7.91 36.04 -11.38
N GLY A 167 6.61 35.86 -11.18
CA GLY A 167 5.57 36.53 -11.94
C GLY A 167 4.18 36.01 -11.59
N ARG A 168 3.18 36.91 -11.55
CA ARG A 168 1.80 36.56 -11.14
C ARG A 168 1.20 35.45 -12.00
N VAL A 169 1.49 35.44 -13.30
CA VAL A 169 1.03 34.40 -14.23
C VAL A 169 1.62 33.04 -13.84
N HIS A 170 2.92 32.96 -13.58
CA HIS A 170 3.55 31.71 -13.14
C HIS A 170 3.02 31.25 -11.78
N THR A 171 2.80 32.16 -10.82
CA THR A 171 2.19 31.82 -9.52
C THR A 171 0.79 31.21 -9.70
N ARG A 172 -0.03 31.76 -10.61
CA ARG A 172 -1.35 31.20 -10.95
C ARG A 172 -1.23 29.81 -11.56
N TRP A 173 -0.33 29.61 -12.52
CA TRP A 173 -0.06 28.29 -13.09
C TRP A 173 0.38 27.29 -12.02
N ILE A 174 1.27 27.67 -11.10
CA ILE A 174 1.71 26.82 -9.99
C ILE A 174 0.51 26.44 -9.08
N ALA A 175 -0.33 27.41 -8.73
CA ALA A 175 -1.53 27.18 -7.92
C ALA A 175 -2.49 26.21 -8.61
N SER A 176 -2.80 26.45 -9.89
CA SER A 176 -3.68 25.60 -10.68
C SER A 176 -3.11 24.18 -10.84
N SER A 177 -1.81 24.05 -11.14
CA SER A 177 -1.16 22.75 -11.28
C SER A 177 -1.16 21.96 -9.97
N LEU A 178 -0.94 22.62 -8.83
CA LEU A 178 -0.96 21.96 -7.52
C LEU A 178 -2.35 21.37 -7.23
N LEU A 179 -3.41 22.17 -7.41
CA LEU A 179 -4.79 21.71 -7.21
C LEU A 179 -5.19 20.64 -8.23
N LEU A 180 -4.75 20.77 -9.49
CA LEU A 180 -5.03 19.79 -10.54
C LEU A 180 -4.38 18.44 -10.24
N VAL A 181 -3.16 18.43 -9.71
CA VAL A 181 -2.48 17.17 -9.34
C VAL A 181 -3.20 16.49 -8.19
N LEU A 182 -3.66 17.24 -7.19
CA LEU A 182 -4.47 16.69 -6.10
C LEU A 182 -5.82 16.16 -6.62
N ALA A 183 -6.52 16.92 -7.46
CA ALA A 183 -7.80 16.50 -8.06
C ALA A 183 -7.63 15.29 -9.00
N GLY A 184 -6.51 15.21 -9.71
CA GLY A 184 -6.17 14.10 -10.61
C GLY A 184 -6.06 12.75 -9.92
N LYS A 185 -5.89 12.72 -8.58
CA LYS A 185 -5.95 11.48 -7.80
C LYS A 185 -7.26 10.72 -8.00
N VAL A 186 -8.39 11.42 -8.18
CA VAL A 186 -9.72 10.81 -8.38
C VAL A 186 -9.76 9.93 -9.63
N VAL A 187 -8.90 10.21 -10.62
CA VAL A 187 -8.84 9.44 -11.87
C VAL A 187 -8.00 8.16 -11.70
N MET A 188 -7.14 8.07 -10.68
CA MET A 188 -6.25 6.91 -10.50
C MET A 188 -6.96 5.86 -9.65
N ILE A 189 -6.84 4.58 -10.05
CA ILE A 189 -7.36 3.45 -9.25
C ILE A 189 -6.69 3.45 -7.86
N ASP A 190 -7.45 3.03 -6.84
CA ASP A 190 -7.04 2.98 -5.42
C ASP A 190 -6.59 4.31 -4.81
N ARG A 191 -6.91 5.43 -5.48
CA ARG A 191 -6.63 6.76 -4.98
C ARG A 191 -7.90 7.53 -4.68
N VAL A 192 -7.87 8.20 -3.55
CA VAL A 192 -8.96 9.04 -3.06
C VAL A 192 -8.50 10.46 -2.85
N LEU A 193 -9.40 11.41 -3.09
CA LEU A 193 -9.20 12.81 -2.75
C LEU A 193 -9.68 13.06 -1.32
N ALA A 194 -8.73 13.00 -0.38
CA ALA A 194 -9.00 13.32 1.02
C ALA A 194 -9.36 14.81 1.20
N THR A 195 -10.29 15.12 2.11
CA THR A 195 -10.66 16.50 2.48
C THR A 195 -9.47 17.28 3.01
N GLU A 196 -8.64 16.63 3.83
CA GLU A 196 -7.41 17.19 4.36
C GLU A 196 -6.45 17.61 3.26
N ALA A 197 -6.33 16.81 2.19
CA ALA A 197 -5.45 17.11 1.07
C ALA A 197 -5.93 18.35 0.30
N LEU A 198 -7.23 18.43 0.04
CA LEU A 198 -7.84 19.56 -0.65
C LEU A 198 -7.70 20.86 0.16
N LEU A 199 -8.01 20.83 1.46
CA LEU A 199 -7.85 21.98 2.35
C LEU A 199 -6.38 22.41 2.46
N ALA A 200 -5.44 21.47 2.62
CA ALA A 200 -4.01 21.76 2.65
C ALA A 200 -3.53 22.42 1.35
N GLY A 201 -4.04 21.95 0.20
CA GLY A 201 -3.80 22.57 -1.11
C GLY A 201 -4.31 24.01 -1.17
N CYS A 202 -5.55 24.26 -0.74
CA CYS A 202 -6.15 25.60 -0.68
C CYS A 202 -5.36 26.55 0.24
N CYS A 203 -4.98 26.10 1.44
CA CYS A 203 -4.14 26.87 2.36
C CYS A 203 -2.78 27.21 1.73
N THR A 204 -2.15 26.24 1.06
CA THR A 204 -0.88 26.46 0.35
C THR A 204 -1.04 27.50 -0.75
N VAL A 205 -2.11 27.44 -1.56
CA VAL A 205 -2.40 28.40 -2.61
C VAL A 205 -2.54 29.82 -2.07
N ALA A 206 -3.22 30.00 -0.92
CA ALA A 206 -3.30 31.29 -0.24
C ALA A 206 -1.90 31.80 0.19
N CYS A 207 -1.03 30.91 0.66
CA CYS A 207 0.35 31.25 1.03
C CYS A 207 1.27 31.56 -0.15
N LEU A 208 1.01 31.04 -1.36
CA LEU A 208 1.85 31.29 -2.55
C LEU A 208 1.99 32.79 -2.85
N ALA A 209 0.93 33.58 -2.59
CA ALA A 209 0.94 35.02 -2.80
C ALA A 209 1.93 35.77 -1.89
N LEU A 210 2.23 35.22 -0.71
CA LEU A 210 3.23 35.69 0.23
C LEU A 210 4.61 35.14 -0.13
N LEU A 211 4.71 33.84 -0.41
CA LEU A 211 5.96 33.16 -0.76
C LEU A 211 6.64 33.74 -2.00
N GLN A 212 5.87 34.13 -3.02
CA GLN A 212 6.43 34.75 -4.24
C GLN A 212 7.22 36.05 -3.97
N ARG A 213 7.02 36.69 -2.80
CA ARG A 213 7.75 37.90 -2.39
C ARG A 213 9.14 37.59 -1.82
N LEU A 214 9.43 36.33 -1.51
CA LEU A 214 10.69 35.90 -0.90
C LEU A 214 11.81 35.75 -1.95
N ARG A 215 13.05 35.95 -1.49
CA ARG A 215 14.25 35.66 -2.28
C ARG A 215 14.39 34.16 -2.49
N LEU A 216 15.15 33.77 -3.52
CA LEU A 216 15.42 32.38 -3.83
C LEU A 216 15.96 31.58 -2.64
N SER A 217 16.87 32.17 -1.87
CA SER A 217 17.41 31.52 -0.66
C SER A 217 16.35 31.27 0.40
N GLY A 218 15.40 32.20 0.58
CA GLY A 218 14.26 32.03 1.48
C GLY A 218 13.31 30.94 1.01
N LEU A 219 13.00 30.90 -0.29
CA LEU A 219 12.17 29.82 -0.88
C LEU A 219 12.82 28.45 -0.73
N ARG A 220 14.13 28.34 -0.96
CA ARG A 220 14.88 27.08 -0.80
C ARG A 220 14.97 26.65 0.65
N LEU A 221 15.18 27.58 1.58
CA LEU A 221 15.16 27.29 3.01
C LEU A 221 13.78 26.77 3.45
N LEU A 222 12.71 27.45 3.04
CA LEU A 222 11.35 27.03 3.35
C LEU A 222 11.00 25.68 2.70
N ALA A 223 11.44 25.42 1.48
CA ALA A 223 11.30 24.11 0.85
C ALA A 223 12.03 23.02 1.63
N PHE A 224 13.28 23.27 2.06
CA PHE A 224 14.04 22.35 2.90
C PHE A 224 13.32 22.05 4.21
N ILE A 225 12.90 23.09 4.94
CA ILE A 225 12.21 22.95 6.23
C ILE A 225 10.90 22.20 6.06
N ALA A 226 10.08 22.56 5.07
CA ALA A 226 8.79 21.94 4.85
C ALA A 226 8.91 20.47 4.44
N LEU A 227 9.86 20.11 3.57
CA LEU A 227 10.07 18.71 3.16
C LEU A 227 10.71 17.86 4.24
N ALA A 228 11.67 18.41 5.00
CA ALA A 228 12.27 17.70 6.14
C ALA A 228 11.23 17.49 7.27
N ALA A 229 10.39 18.49 7.54
CA ALA A 229 9.29 18.37 8.47
C ALA A 229 8.23 17.39 7.97
N PHE A 230 7.88 17.43 6.67
CA PHE A 230 6.96 16.48 6.05
C PHE A 230 7.44 15.04 6.24
N TYR A 231 8.69 14.75 5.87
CA TYR A 231 9.26 13.42 6.00
C TYR A 231 9.32 12.99 7.47
N THR A 232 9.85 13.83 8.36
CA THR A 232 9.90 13.53 9.81
C THR A 232 8.52 13.20 10.36
N HIS A 233 7.52 14.05 10.07
CA HIS A 233 6.15 13.86 10.53
C HIS A 233 5.53 12.60 9.94
N TYR A 234 5.69 12.36 8.64
CA TYR A 234 5.16 11.17 7.97
C TYR A 234 5.78 9.88 8.52
N THR A 235 7.10 9.87 8.76
CA THR A 235 7.87 8.73 9.24
C THR A 235 7.59 8.42 10.73
N LEU A 236 7.27 9.43 11.54
CA LEU A 236 7.02 9.28 12.98
C LEU A 236 5.53 9.22 13.35
N LEU A 237 4.61 9.36 12.40
CA LEU A 237 3.18 9.29 12.69
C LEU A 237 2.76 7.83 12.99
N PRO A 238 2.12 7.46 14.10
CA PRO A 238 1.71 6.07 14.33
C PRO A 238 0.73 5.56 13.28
N SER A 239 0.72 4.24 13.02
CA SER A 239 -0.33 3.63 12.21
C SER A 239 -1.61 3.51 13.06
N PRO A 240 -2.78 3.98 12.57
CA PRO A 240 -4.02 3.93 13.35
C PRO A 240 -4.57 2.51 13.54
N SER A 241 -4.17 1.54 12.70
CA SER A 241 -4.72 0.18 12.70
C SER A 241 -3.78 -0.88 13.27
N ASP A 242 -2.52 -0.55 13.48
CA ASP A 242 -1.48 -1.52 13.85
C ASP A 242 -0.71 -1.01 15.06
N THR A 243 -0.81 -1.76 16.16
CA THR A 243 -0.17 -1.40 17.43
C THR A 243 1.18 -2.09 17.63
N THR A 244 1.58 -2.96 16.70
CA THR A 244 2.79 -3.77 16.86
C THR A 244 4.06 -2.92 16.74
N LEU A 245 4.99 -3.15 17.66
CA LEU A 245 6.34 -2.61 17.59
C LEU A 245 7.23 -3.59 16.83
N ARG A 246 8.07 -3.05 15.94
CA ARG A 246 8.93 -3.86 15.06
C ARG A 246 10.37 -3.39 15.16
N THR A 247 11.29 -4.35 15.12
CA THR A 247 12.72 -4.08 15.00
C THR A 247 13.08 -3.71 13.57
N ILE A 248 14.19 -2.99 13.40
CA ILE A 248 14.65 -2.58 12.08
C ILE A 248 14.97 -3.78 11.19
N ASN A 249 14.39 -3.80 9.98
CA ASN A 249 14.75 -4.74 8.95
C ASN A 249 16.13 -4.35 8.37
N TRP A 250 17.12 -5.20 8.59
CA TRP A 250 18.48 -5.02 8.08
C TRP A 250 18.71 -5.59 6.68
N VAL A 251 17.72 -6.25 6.08
CA VAL A 251 17.84 -6.84 4.74
C VAL A 251 17.27 -5.84 3.71
N PRO A 252 18.13 -5.20 2.88
CA PRO A 252 17.66 -4.23 1.90
C PRO A 252 16.62 -4.84 0.94
N PHE A 253 15.63 -4.03 0.58
CA PHE A 253 14.49 -4.33 -0.29
C PHE A 253 13.55 -5.44 0.17
N ARG A 254 13.77 -6.08 1.34
CA ARG A 254 12.93 -7.19 1.80
C ARG A 254 11.46 -6.79 1.98
N GLY A 255 11.19 -5.65 2.63
CA GLY A 255 9.81 -5.14 2.80
C GLY A 255 9.16 -4.63 1.52
N HIS A 256 9.96 -4.44 0.46
CA HIS A 256 9.53 -3.91 -0.82
C HIS A 256 9.24 -5.02 -1.84
N ILE A 257 9.79 -6.21 -1.63
CA ILE A 257 9.52 -7.40 -2.44
C ILE A 257 8.10 -7.89 -2.12
N ASN A 258 7.26 -8.03 -3.15
CA ASN A 258 5.86 -8.46 -3.07
C ASN A 258 4.89 -7.49 -2.36
N SER A 259 5.26 -6.21 -2.19
CA SER A 259 4.39 -5.19 -1.61
C SER A 259 4.23 -4.00 -2.54
N GLU A 260 2.97 -3.69 -2.92
CA GLU A 260 2.65 -2.49 -3.70
C GLU A 260 3.01 -1.20 -2.95
N TYR A 261 2.83 -1.20 -1.62
CA TYR A 261 3.21 -0.10 -0.74
C TYR A 261 4.71 0.19 -0.78
N GLY A 262 5.55 -0.84 -0.95
CA GLY A 262 7.00 -0.67 -1.07
C GLY A 262 7.37 0.19 -2.27
N ILE A 263 6.78 -0.06 -3.44
CA ILE A 263 7.07 0.73 -4.65
C ILE A 263 6.65 2.19 -4.47
N PHE A 264 5.50 2.44 -3.83
CA PHE A 264 5.03 3.79 -3.58
C PHE A 264 5.95 4.54 -2.60
N ASN A 265 6.45 3.86 -1.57
CA ASN A 265 7.42 4.43 -0.64
C ASN A 265 8.71 4.87 -1.36
N LEU A 266 9.23 4.06 -2.28
CA LEU A 266 10.40 4.42 -3.09
C LEU A 266 10.18 5.66 -3.97
N LEU A 267 8.97 5.83 -4.51
CA LEU A 267 8.61 7.02 -5.29
C LEU A 267 8.54 8.28 -4.42
N ASP A 268 7.98 8.17 -3.22
CA ASP A 268 7.94 9.27 -2.26
C ASP A 268 9.36 9.65 -1.78
N LEU A 269 10.23 8.66 -1.50
CA LEU A 269 11.65 8.91 -1.23
C LEU A 269 12.34 9.61 -2.40
N ALA A 270 12.10 9.15 -3.63
CA ALA A 270 12.68 9.76 -4.82
C ALA A 270 12.28 11.23 -4.98
N TRP A 271 11.01 11.54 -4.80
CA TRP A 271 10.52 12.91 -4.79
C TRP A 271 11.17 13.74 -3.68
N VAL A 272 11.04 13.32 -2.43
CA VAL A 272 11.46 14.10 -1.26
C VAL A 272 12.96 14.38 -1.30
N PHE A 273 13.79 13.36 -1.53
CA PHE A 273 15.25 13.53 -1.51
C PHE A 273 15.79 14.27 -2.73
N THR A 274 15.11 14.18 -3.89
CA THR A 274 15.43 15.06 -5.03
C THR A 274 15.06 16.51 -4.73
N GLY A 275 13.93 16.74 -4.04
CA GLY A 275 13.52 18.07 -3.57
C GLY A 275 14.48 18.67 -2.54
N LEU A 276 14.93 17.87 -1.57
CA LEU A 276 15.95 18.26 -0.58
C LEU A 276 17.30 18.54 -1.25
N ALA A 277 17.71 17.71 -2.22
CA ALA A 277 18.88 17.96 -3.04
C ALA A 277 18.78 19.29 -3.77
N PHE A 278 17.65 19.59 -4.42
CA PHE A 278 17.42 20.90 -5.03
C PHE A 278 17.48 22.04 -3.99
N ALA A 279 16.85 21.90 -2.83
CA ALA A 279 16.82 22.93 -1.81
C ALA A 279 18.23 23.29 -1.30
N LEU A 280 19.06 22.28 -1.00
CA LEU A 280 20.42 22.44 -0.45
C LEU A 280 21.49 22.78 -1.50
N SER A 281 21.23 22.50 -2.77
CA SER A 281 22.25 22.39 -3.83
C SER A 281 23.09 23.58 -4.27
N SER A 282 22.94 24.85 -3.90
CA SER A 282 23.55 26.02 -4.57
C SER A 282 23.40 26.12 -6.13
N PRO A 283 23.12 27.30 -6.73
CA PRO A 283 23.10 27.44 -8.19
C PRO A 283 24.45 27.20 -8.88
N GLY A 284 25.57 27.30 -8.15
CA GLY A 284 26.94 27.16 -8.69
C GLY A 284 27.54 25.76 -8.57
N LYS A 285 28.85 25.61 -8.86
CA LYS A 285 29.60 24.38 -8.55
C LYS A 285 29.69 24.23 -7.03
N GLN A 286 29.12 23.17 -6.50
CA GLN A 286 29.22 22.85 -5.07
C GLN A 286 30.53 22.09 -4.81
N SER A 287 31.24 22.45 -3.75
CA SER A 287 32.41 21.68 -3.30
C SER A 287 31.99 20.26 -2.93
N GLN A 288 32.78 19.27 -3.36
CA GLN A 288 32.55 17.86 -3.00
C GLN A 288 32.50 17.66 -1.47
N ARG A 289 33.27 18.44 -0.70
CA ARG A 289 33.25 18.40 0.77
C ARG A 289 31.90 18.82 1.35
N ILE A 290 31.30 19.90 0.82
CA ILE A 290 29.99 20.39 1.28
C ILE A 290 28.90 19.38 0.90
N ARG A 291 28.97 18.82 -0.31
CA ARG A 291 28.03 17.79 -0.77
C ARG A 291 28.11 16.52 0.10
N ALA A 292 29.32 16.10 0.46
CA ALA A 292 29.54 14.97 1.36
C ALA A 292 28.98 15.27 2.76
N LEU A 293 29.30 16.44 3.33
CA LEU A 293 28.79 16.85 4.65
C LEU A 293 27.25 16.89 4.70
N GLN A 294 26.61 17.52 3.71
CA GLN A 294 25.15 17.55 3.61
C GLN A 294 24.55 16.15 3.46
N GLY A 295 25.19 15.28 2.65
CA GLY A 295 24.79 13.89 2.50
C GLY A 295 24.90 13.10 3.80
N THR A 296 26.00 13.25 4.54
CA THR A 296 26.19 12.62 5.86
C THR A 296 25.14 13.10 6.86
N LEU A 297 24.86 14.40 6.92
CA LEU A 297 23.83 14.93 7.83
C LEU A 297 22.44 14.39 7.50
N LEU A 298 22.07 14.33 6.22
CA LEU A 298 20.80 13.75 5.78
C LEU A 298 20.74 12.25 6.09
N LEU A 299 21.80 11.51 5.82
CA LEU A 299 21.90 10.08 6.13
C LEU A 299 21.73 9.82 7.62
N THR A 300 22.44 10.57 8.47
CA THR A 300 22.31 10.47 9.93
C THR A 300 20.89 10.77 10.37
N TRP A 301 20.25 11.80 9.82
CA TRP A 301 18.86 12.13 10.14
C TRP A 301 17.88 11.02 9.73
N VAL A 302 17.98 10.47 8.52
CA VAL A 302 17.11 9.36 8.08
C VAL A 302 17.34 8.11 8.93
N ALA A 303 18.60 7.72 9.17
CA ALA A 303 18.91 6.57 10.02
C ALA A 303 18.39 6.73 11.45
N LEU A 304 18.43 7.95 12.01
CA LEU A 304 17.84 8.24 13.32
C LEU A 304 16.31 8.12 13.29
N LEU A 305 15.65 8.57 12.22
CA LEU A 305 14.20 8.42 12.09
C LEU A 305 13.79 6.94 11.99
N GLU A 306 14.48 6.16 11.16
CA GLU A 306 14.27 4.70 11.05
C GLU A 306 14.56 4.00 12.39
N TRP A 307 15.56 4.46 13.14
CA TRP A 307 15.79 3.95 14.49
C TRP A 307 14.63 4.26 15.44
N CYS A 308 14.14 5.50 15.44
CA CYS A 308 13.03 5.94 16.28
C CYS A 308 11.73 5.19 16.00
N GLN A 309 11.49 4.77 14.74
CA GLN A 309 10.29 4.02 14.37
C GLN A 309 10.12 2.70 15.15
N GLN A 310 11.19 2.11 15.70
CA GLN A 310 11.09 0.90 16.52
C GLN A 310 10.23 1.10 17.79
N PHE A 311 10.06 2.35 18.21
CA PHE A 311 9.27 2.74 19.36
C PHE A 311 7.90 3.30 18.98
N ILE A 312 7.51 3.23 17.70
CA ILE A 312 6.28 3.81 17.18
C ILE A 312 5.36 2.69 16.69
N PRO A 313 4.13 2.57 17.24
CA PRO A 313 3.19 1.52 16.87
C PRO A 313 2.86 1.52 15.37
N GLY A 314 2.95 0.32 14.77
CA GLY A 314 2.57 0.04 13.40
C GLY A 314 3.49 0.61 12.32
N ARG A 315 4.67 1.10 12.70
CA ARG A 315 5.73 1.45 11.75
C ARG A 315 6.62 0.25 11.42
N TYR A 316 7.23 0.29 10.24
CA TYR A 316 8.06 -0.79 9.72
C TYR A 316 9.45 -0.23 9.36
N PRO A 317 10.35 -0.10 10.35
CA PRO A 317 11.68 0.45 10.11
C PRO A 317 12.47 -0.43 9.13
N ASP A 318 13.02 0.18 8.08
CA ASP A 318 13.71 -0.55 7.00
C ASP A 318 14.99 0.16 6.55
N ILE A 319 16.12 -0.57 6.55
CA ILE A 319 17.41 -0.05 6.07
C ILE A 319 17.36 0.41 4.61
N THR A 320 16.39 -0.11 3.83
CA THR A 320 16.16 0.28 2.44
C THR A 320 15.94 1.77 2.30
N ASP A 321 15.19 2.38 3.20
CA ASP A 321 14.83 3.81 3.12
C ASP A 321 16.08 4.67 3.29
N VAL A 322 16.98 4.26 4.19
CA VAL A 322 18.29 4.89 4.41
C VAL A 322 19.17 4.78 3.15
N VAL A 323 19.29 3.57 2.59
CA VAL A 323 20.15 3.29 1.43
C VAL A 323 19.64 4.01 0.18
N VAL A 324 18.33 3.99 -0.05
CA VAL A 324 17.67 4.62 -1.20
C VAL A 324 17.75 6.13 -1.08
N ALA A 325 17.45 6.72 0.08
CA ALA A 325 17.62 8.15 0.33
C ALA A 325 19.06 8.61 0.04
N MET A 326 20.05 7.84 0.49
CA MET A 326 21.47 8.11 0.22
C MET A 326 21.80 8.05 -1.27
N GLY A 327 21.36 7.00 -1.96
CA GLY A 327 21.57 6.85 -3.40
C GLY A 327 20.97 8.01 -4.20
N ILE A 328 19.75 8.39 -3.86
CA ILE A 328 19.03 9.50 -4.50
C ILE A 328 19.73 10.83 -4.22
N TRP A 329 20.15 11.09 -2.98
CA TRP A 329 20.95 12.27 -2.66
C TRP A 329 22.21 12.35 -3.53
N TRP A 330 22.99 11.26 -3.63
CA TRP A 330 24.22 11.26 -4.42
C TRP A 330 23.94 11.49 -5.90
N LEU A 331 22.91 10.87 -6.46
CA LEU A 331 22.52 11.06 -7.87
C LEU A 331 22.01 12.48 -8.13
N ALA A 332 21.08 12.98 -7.30
CA ALA A 332 20.43 14.27 -7.45
C ALA A 332 21.39 15.45 -7.20
N SER A 333 22.21 15.40 -6.16
CA SER A 333 23.21 16.44 -5.87
C SER A 333 24.36 16.47 -6.90
N GLY A 334 24.60 15.34 -7.57
CA GLY A 334 25.56 15.20 -8.67
C GLY A 334 25.01 15.59 -10.05
N PHE A 335 23.76 16.06 -10.13
CA PHE A 335 23.11 16.34 -11.41
C PHE A 335 23.94 17.31 -12.28
N PRO A 336 24.21 16.98 -13.56
CA PRO A 336 25.09 17.78 -14.41
C PRO A 336 24.57 19.20 -14.58
N ARG A 337 25.42 20.20 -14.32
CA ARG A 337 25.12 21.62 -14.55
C ARG A 337 25.92 22.09 -15.77
N PRO A 338 25.29 22.58 -16.85
CA PRO A 338 26.02 23.03 -18.03
C PRO A 338 26.98 24.18 -17.67
N PRO A 339 28.22 24.20 -18.21
CA PRO A 339 29.28 25.12 -17.77
C PRO A 339 29.03 26.63 -17.99
N GLY A 340 27.92 27.05 -18.62
CA GLY A 340 27.72 28.42 -19.09
C GLY A 340 26.63 29.25 -18.40
N GLY A 341 25.91 28.71 -17.41
CA GLY A 341 24.73 29.41 -16.83
C GLY A 341 25.03 30.46 -15.76
N ALA A 342 26.24 30.47 -15.19
CA ALA A 342 26.56 31.26 -14.00
C ALA A 342 27.20 32.63 -14.28
N THR A 343 27.66 32.90 -15.51
CA THR A 343 28.49 34.08 -15.79
C THR A 343 27.72 35.32 -16.26
N GLY A 344 26.43 35.20 -16.61
CA GLY A 344 25.67 36.30 -17.23
C GLY A 344 24.72 37.07 -16.32
N PHE A 345 24.30 36.51 -15.19
CA PHE A 345 23.33 37.15 -14.30
C PHE A 345 23.82 37.06 -12.85
N ARG A 346 24.62 38.04 -12.44
CA ARG A 346 24.48 38.54 -11.06
C ARG A 346 22.99 38.84 -10.91
N ASP A 347 22.32 38.35 -9.86
CA ASP A 347 21.14 39.03 -9.34
C ASP A 347 21.56 40.50 -9.28
N LYS A 348 21.20 41.35 -10.26
CA LYS A 348 21.20 42.79 -10.01
C LYS A 348 20.23 42.86 -8.84
N PRO A 349 20.70 43.19 -7.62
CA PRO A 349 19.77 43.34 -6.53
C PRO A 349 18.70 44.29 -7.08
N PRO A 350 17.40 43.98 -6.92
CA PRO A 350 16.40 44.99 -7.22
C PRO A 350 16.88 46.25 -6.52
N VAL A 351 16.97 47.35 -7.29
CA VAL A 351 17.43 48.67 -6.84
C VAL A 351 17.07 48.80 -5.37
N VAL A 352 18.10 48.95 -4.52
CA VAL A 352 18.01 48.84 -3.05
C VAL A 352 17.03 49.89 -2.54
N ASN A 353 15.75 49.54 -2.56
CA ASN A 353 14.73 50.13 -1.73
C ASN A 353 14.64 49.16 -0.54
N ALA A 354 14.97 49.66 0.65
CA ALA A 354 14.81 49.21 2.05
C ALA A 354 14.02 47.92 2.44
N ARG A 355 13.36 47.20 1.53
CA ARG A 355 12.56 45.97 1.72
C ARG A 355 13.38 44.68 1.87
N GLY A 356 14.71 44.72 1.71
CA GLY A 356 15.56 43.54 1.91
C GLY A 356 15.69 43.12 3.38
N ALA A 357 15.58 44.08 4.31
CA ALA A 357 15.66 43.86 5.75
C ALA A 357 14.42 43.14 6.32
N THR A 358 13.24 43.33 5.70
CA THR A 358 11.96 42.75 6.18
C THR A 358 11.66 41.35 5.64
N GLN A 359 12.40 40.86 4.64
CA GLN A 359 12.17 39.54 4.03
C GLN A 359 12.79 38.37 4.80
N ARG A 360 13.94 38.57 5.44
CA ARG A 360 14.58 37.56 6.32
C ARG A 360 13.74 37.23 7.56
N PRO A 361 13.23 38.20 8.34
CA PRO A 361 12.35 37.90 9.47
C PRO A 361 11.05 37.25 9.03
N LEU A 362 10.51 37.60 7.85
CA LEU A 362 9.31 36.94 7.32
C LEU A 362 9.53 35.45 7.00
N ALA A 363 10.65 35.11 6.34
CA ALA A 363 10.97 33.71 6.06
C ALA A 363 11.24 32.91 7.34
N ALA A 364 11.90 33.52 8.33
CA ALA A 364 12.11 32.93 9.65
C ALA A 364 10.79 32.73 10.40
N LEU A 365 9.89 33.72 10.39
CA LEU A 365 8.56 33.62 11.00
C LEU A 365 7.74 32.49 10.36
N LEU A 366 7.71 32.42 9.02
CA LEU A 366 7.02 31.35 8.31
C LEU A 366 7.61 29.97 8.62
N ALA A 367 8.93 29.87 8.71
CA ALA A 367 9.60 28.64 9.12
C ALA A 367 9.22 28.23 10.54
N CYS A 368 9.25 29.16 11.49
CA CYS A 368 8.84 28.93 12.88
C CYS A 368 7.36 28.52 12.96
N LEU A 369 6.48 29.16 12.20
CA LEU A 369 5.05 28.81 12.16
C LEU A 369 4.82 27.40 11.59
N LEU A 370 5.55 27.01 10.54
CA LEU A 370 5.47 25.65 9.98
C LEU A 370 5.93 24.59 10.99
N LEU A 371 7.06 24.83 11.66
CA LEU A 371 7.59 23.92 12.67
C LEU A 371 6.70 23.86 13.91
N ALA A 372 6.17 24.99 14.37
CA ALA A 372 5.25 25.05 15.50
C ALA A 372 3.91 24.38 15.18
N ALA A 373 3.37 24.58 13.97
CA ALA A 373 2.15 23.90 13.53
C ALA A 373 2.36 22.38 13.42
N ALA A 374 3.48 21.94 12.85
CA ALA A 374 3.83 20.52 12.80
C ALA A 374 3.94 19.91 14.19
N ALA A 375 4.66 20.56 15.12
CA ALA A 375 4.85 20.08 16.49
C ALA A 375 3.55 20.07 17.32
N PHE A 376 2.74 21.14 17.25
CA PHE A 376 1.48 21.26 17.98
C PHE A 376 0.45 20.23 17.50
N ILE A 377 0.39 19.98 16.19
CA ILE A 377 -0.56 19.02 15.61
C ILE A 377 -0.06 17.57 15.79
N PHE A 378 1.26 17.33 15.77
CA PHE A 378 1.83 16.04 16.18
C PHE A 378 1.44 15.70 17.62
N TYR A 379 1.54 16.66 18.54
CA TYR A 379 1.12 16.48 19.94
C TYR A 379 -0.39 16.24 20.12
N ARG A 380 -1.25 16.79 19.24
CA ARG A 380 -2.69 16.48 19.23
C ARG A 380 -3.04 15.18 18.50
N GLY A 381 -2.23 14.75 17.53
CA GLY A 381 -2.46 13.53 16.75
C GLY A 381 -2.21 12.25 17.55
N THR A 382 -1.59 12.35 18.73
CA THR A 382 -1.44 11.26 19.70
C THR A 382 -2.65 11.11 20.63
N SER A 383 -3.70 11.92 20.47
CA SER A 383 -4.95 11.76 21.22
C SER A 383 -5.81 10.68 20.55
N ASP A 384 -5.80 9.49 21.14
CA ASP A 384 -6.72 8.36 21.01
C ASP A 384 -7.89 8.58 20.04
N ALA A 385 -7.65 8.41 18.74
CA ALA A 385 -8.70 7.96 17.85
C ALA A 385 -8.78 6.45 18.04
N PRO A 386 -9.87 5.90 18.61
CA PRO A 386 -10.02 4.45 18.65
C PRO A 386 -9.95 3.93 17.20
N PRO A 387 -9.26 2.81 16.94
CA PRO A 387 -9.27 2.21 15.61
C PRO A 387 -10.72 2.05 15.18
N SER A 388 -11.06 2.46 13.96
CA SER A 388 -12.44 2.60 13.46
C SER A 388 -13.23 1.29 13.38
N TYR A 389 -12.69 0.20 13.94
CA TYR A 389 -13.31 -1.10 14.08
C TYR A 389 -12.69 -1.88 15.25
N SER A 390 -12.85 -1.40 16.50
CA SER A 390 -12.50 -2.20 17.67
C SER A 390 -13.61 -3.23 17.91
N LEU A 391 -13.32 -4.51 17.70
CA LEU A 391 -14.23 -5.58 18.09
C LEU A 391 -14.34 -5.65 19.63
N PRO A 392 -15.55 -5.80 20.18
CA PRO A 392 -15.77 -5.85 21.62
C PRO A 392 -14.94 -6.96 22.27
N ASP A 393 -14.63 -6.77 23.55
CA ASP A 393 -13.93 -7.80 24.30
C ASP A 393 -14.80 -9.05 24.47
N ILE A 394 -14.22 -10.23 24.24
CA ILE A 394 -14.98 -11.50 24.18
C ILE A 394 -15.62 -11.78 25.53
N ASP A 395 -14.93 -11.43 26.61
CA ASP A 395 -15.39 -11.61 27.98
C ASP A 395 -16.62 -10.76 28.32
N GLN A 396 -16.87 -9.70 27.54
CA GLN A 396 -18.02 -8.80 27.73
C GLN A 396 -19.22 -9.19 26.86
N LEU A 397 -19.08 -10.18 25.97
CA LEU A 397 -20.16 -10.61 25.10
C LEU A 397 -21.13 -11.55 25.84
N PRO A 398 -22.46 -11.39 25.63
CA PRO A 398 -23.45 -12.27 26.22
C PRO A 398 -23.39 -13.67 25.62
N ALA A 399 -23.82 -14.68 26.40
CA ALA A 399 -24.03 -16.03 25.87
C ALA A 399 -25.12 -16.02 24.78
N PRO A 400 -24.86 -16.57 23.58
CA PRO A 400 -25.85 -16.54 22.50
C PRO A 400 -26.98 -17.52 22.77
N LEU A 401 -28.21 -17.09 22.45
CA LEU A 401 -29.40 -17.93 22.50
C LEU A 401 -29.83 -18.26 21.07
N PHE A 402 -29.72 -19.53 20.71
CA PHE A 402 -30.12 -20.03 19.40
C PHE A 402 -31.41 -20.83 19.49
N ALA A 403 -32.53 -20.22 19.10
CA ALA A 403 -33.81 -20.91 19.03
C ALA A 403 -33.73 -22.05 17.99
N GLY A 404 -33.78 -23.31 18.46
CA GLY A 404 -33.70 -24.49 17.60
C GLY A 404 -32.29 -25.03 17.34
N PHE A 405 -31.29 -24.65 18.14
CA PHE A 405 -29.96 -25.27 18.07
C PHE A 405 -30.03 -26.78 18.37
N ARG A 406 -29.28 -27.56 17.61
CA ARG A 406 -29.20 -29.02 17.77
C ARG A 406 -27.97 -29.37 18.62
N PRO A 407 -28.13 -29.81 19.88
CA PRO A 407 -26.98 -30.15 20.71
C PRO A 407 -26.32 -31.46 20.28
N ALA A 408 -27.06 -32.36 19.63
CA ALA A 408 -26.51 -33.64 19.18
C ALA A 408 -25.60 -33.48 17.95
N HIS A 409 -24.43 -34.11 17.99
CA HIS A 409 -23.55 -34.28 16.83
C HIS A 409 -24.14 -35.27 15.81
N PRO A 410 -23.84 -35.11 14.51
CA PRO A 410 -23.09 -34.02 13.90
C PRO A 410 -23.92 -32.74 13.75
N ARG A 411 -23.32 -31.60 14.09
CA ARG A 411 -23.90 -30.24 14.01
C ARG A 411 -23.56 -29.58 12.67
N LEU A 412 -22.40 -29.88 12.10
CA LEU A 412 -22.00 -29.51 10.75
C LEU A 412 -22.66 -30.48 9.77
N ARG A 413 -23.46 -29.99 8.82
CA ARG A 413 -24.26 -30.84 7.90
C ARG A 413 -23.36 -31.83 7.13
N PRO A 414 -23.39 -33.14 7.45
CA PRO A 414 -22.67 -34.14 6.66
C PRO A 414 -23.48 -34.47 5.39
N PRO A 415 -22.86 -35.11 4.38
CA PRO A 415 -23.57 -35.61 3.21
C PRO A 415 -24.68 -36.57 3.65
N SER A 416 -25.91 -36.30 3.23
CA SER A 416 -27.04 -37.20 3.46
C SER A 416 -26.92 -38.47 2.63
N THR A 417 -27.57 -39.55 3.05
CA THR A 417 -27.63 -40.80 2.28
C THR A 417 -28.17 -40.59 0.87
N ALA A 418 -29.12 -39.66 0.70
CA ALA A 418 -29.69 -39.31 -0.59
C ALA A 418 -28.65 -38.60 -1.50
N GLU A 419 -27.90 -37.63 -0.96
CA GLU A 419 -26.83 -36.94 -1.70
C GLU A 419 -25.70 -37.91 -2.08
N VAL A 420 -25.33 -38.81 -1.15
CA VAL A 420 -24.34 -39.85 -1.43
C VAL A 420 -24.82 -40.77 -2.56
N GLY A 421 -26.08 -41.22 -2.50
CA GLY A 421 -26.70 -42.04 -3.55
C GLY A 421 -26.71 -41.33 -4.90
N LEU A 422 -27.11 -40.06 -4.91
CA LEU A 422 -27.15 -39.22 -6.11
C LEU A 422 -25.76 -39.05 -6.74
N ILE A 423 -24.72 -38.80 -5.95
CA ILE A 423 -23.35 -38.68 -6.47
C ILE A 423 -22.84 -40.04 -6.98
N ARG A 424 -23.20 -41.15 -6.32
CA ARG A 424 -22.84 -42.50 -6.81
C ARG A 424 -23.45 -42.78 -8.18
N GLU A 425 -24.66 -42.29 -8.43
CA GLU A 425 -25.35 -42.43 -9.72
C GLU A 425 -24.79 -41.48 -10.80
N LEU A 426 -24.70 -40.18 -10.49
CA LEU A 426 -24.36 -39.14 -11.46
C LEU A 426 -22.85 -38.97 -11.71
N ASN A 427 -22.01 -39.29 -10.72
CA ASN A 427 -20.56 -39.12 -10.79
C ASN A 427 -19.82 -40.16 -9.94
N PRO A 428 -19.86 -41.45 -10.31
CA PRO A 428 -19.19 -42.51 -9.56
C PRO A 428 -17.67 -42.27 -9.41
N GLY A 429 -17.05 -41.59 -10.38
CA GLY A 429 -15.64 -41.21 -10.34
C GLY A 429 -15.28 -40.25 -9.19
N PHE A 430 -16.25 -39.51 -8.63
CA PHE A 430 -16.02 -38.69 -7.45
C PHE A 430 -15.56 -39.54 -6.25
N TRP A 431 -16.26 -40.64 -5.97
CA TRP A 431 -15.95 -41.51 -4.83
C TRP A 431 -14.65 -42.28 -5.03
N ILE A 432 -14.32 -42.65 -6.28
CA ILE A 432 -13.03 -43.28 -6.61
C ILE A 432 -11.88 -42.33 -6.26
N ARG A 433 -11.93 -41.08 -6.75
CA ARG A 433 -10.91 -40.06 -6.43
C ARG A 433 -10.80 -39.77 -4.94
N ARG A 434 -11.92 -39.78 -4.21
CA ARG A 434 -11.92 -39.58 -2.75
C ARG A 434 -11.30 -40.75 -1.99
N ARG A 435 -11.54 -41.99 -2.43
CA ARG A 435 -10.85 -43.16 -1.85
C ARG A 435 -9.35 -43.13 -2.12
N GLU A 436 -8.94 -42.82 -3.36
CA GLU A 436 -7.53 -42.67 -3.71
C GLU A 436 -6.86 -41.57 -2.88
N ALA A 437 -7.45 -40.37 -2.81
CA ALA A 437 -6.92 -39.28 -1.99
C ALA A 437 -6.86 -39.63 -0.50
N ALA A 438 -7.85 -40.39 0.02
CA ALA A 438 -7.82 -40.86 1.41
C ALA A 438 -6.65 -41.83 1.67
N LEU A 439 -6.34 -42.72 0.72
CA LEU A 439 -5.18 -43.63 0.78
C LEU A 439 -3.85 -42.88 0.67
N GLU A 440 -3.82 -41.76 -0.07
CA GLU A 440 -2.67 -40.86 -0.17
C GLU A 440 -2.49 -39.97 1.08
N GLY A 441 -3.39 -40.05 2.07
CA GLY A 441 -3.31 -39.31 3.32
C GLY A 441 -4.04 -37.96 3.33
N GLU A 442 -4.82 -37.63 2.31
CA GLU A 442 -5.59 -36.38 2.24
C GLU A 442 -6.70 -36.36 3.30
N LEU A 443 -6.56 -35.44 4.25
CA LEU A 443 -7.30 -35.49 5.51
C LEU A 443 -8.81 -35.30 5.36
N TYR A 444 -9.25 -34.41 4.45
CA TYR A 444 -10.68 -34.23 4.20
C TYR A 444 -11.32 -35.50 3.66
N SER A 445 -10.67 -36.15 2.68
CA SER A 445 -11.17 -37.39 2.10
C SER A 445 -11.18 -38.53 3.12
N ARG A 446 -10.18 -38.61 4.02
CA ARG A 446 -10.22 -39.58 5.13
C ARG A 446 -11.42 -39.37 6.06
N ILE A 447 -11.70 -38.13 6.47
CA ILE A 447 -12.86 -37.80 7.31
C ILE A 447 -14.17 -38.11 6.57
N LEU A 448 -14.28 -37.71 5.30
CA LEU A 448 -15.46 -37.95 4.46
C LEU A 448 -15.71 -39.45 4.26
N MET A 449 -14.68 -40.22 3.92
CA MET A 449 -14.81 -41.66 3.67
C MET A 449 -15.11 -42.43 4.96
N ALA A 450 -14.49 -42.09 6.09
CA ALA A 450 -14.83 -42.67 7.39
C ALA A 450 -16.32 -42.45 7.74
N ARG A 451 -16.90 -41.31 7.34
CA ARG A 451 -18.31 -41.01 7.58
C ARG A 451 -19.26 -41.73 6.62
N VAL A 452 -18.91 -41.79 5.34
CA VAL A 452 -19.78 -42.32 4.25
C VAL A 452 -19.69 -43.84 4.15
N GLU A 453 -18.52 -44.41 4.42
CA GLU A 453 -18.22 -45.84 4.40
C GLU A 453 -17.51 -46.20 5.72
N PRO A 454 -18.26 -46.37 6.84
CA PRO A 454 -17.66 -46.73 8.13
C PRO A 454 -16.77 -47.96 8.03
N GLY A 455 -15.57 -47.90 8.62
CA GLY A 455 -14.55 -48.94 8.53
C GLY A 455 -13.65 -48.88 7.29
N SER A 456 -13.87 -47.93 6.37
CA SER A 456 -13.01 -47.75 5.18
C SER A 456 -11.65 -47.08 5.47
N VAL A 457 -11.50 -46.45 6.64
CA VAL A 457 -10.31 -45.70 7.05
C VAL A 457 -9.91 -46.15 8.45
N ASP A 458 -8.60 -46.28 8.71
CA ASP A 458 -8.08 -46.49 10.05
C ASP A 458 -8.32 -45.23 10.92
N THR A 459 -9.26 -45.35 11.87
CA THR A 459 -9.65 -44.26 12.75
C THR A 459 -8.59 -43.94 13.81
N ALA A 460 -7.73 -44.90 14.18
CA ALA A 460 -6.65 -44.67 15.13
C ALA A 460 -5.53 -43.83 14.51
N GLU A 461 -5.17 -44.13 13.26
CA GLU A 461 -4.21 -43.33 12.51
C GLU A 461 -4.79 -41.93 12.22
N LEU A 462 -6.06 -41.85 11.80
CA LEU A 462 -6.74 -40.57 11.55
C LEU A 462 -6.79 -39.68 12.80
N TYR A 463 -7.08 -40.27 13.97
CA TYR A 463 -6.99 -39.56 15.25
C TYR A 463 -5.58 -39.00 15.49
N GLY A 464 -4.55 -39.83 15.28
CA GLY A 464 -3.15 -39.40 15.41
C GLY A 464 -2.80 -38.21 14.52
N ASP A 465 -3.29 -38.19 13.28
CA ASP A 465 -3.04 -37.10 12.34
C ASP A 465 -3.82 -35.84 12.68
N LEU A 466 -5.07 -35.96 13.12
CA LEU A 466 -5.83 -34.82 13.65
C LEU A 466 -5.13 -34.18 14.86
N MET A 467 -4.56 -34.98 15.76
CA MET A 467 -3.84 -34.47 16.93
C MET A 467 -2.53 -33.77 16.58
N LYS A 468 -1.90 -34.09 15.45
CA LYS A 468 -0.70 -33.39 14.95
C LYS A 468 -1.01 -32.04 14.31
N LEU A 469 -2.26 -31.75 13.95
CA LEU A 469 -2.60 -30.47 13.33
C LEU A 469 -2.39 -29.31 14.30
N GLU A 470 -1.66 -28.32 13.83
CA GLU A 470 -1.46 -27.03 14.48
C GLU A 470 -1.81 -25.89 13.50
N PRO A 471 -2.71 -24.97 13.86
CA PRO A 471 -3.04 -23.83 13.00
C PRO A 471 -1.81 -22.99 12.66
N SER A 472 -1.62 -22.68 11.38
CA SER A 472 -0.51 -21.84 10.89
C SER A 472 -0.98 -20.89 9.79
N GLY A 473 -0.25 -19.80 9.56
CA GLY A 473 -0.66 -18.79 8.58
C GLY A 473 -2.00 -18.12 8.93
N ARG A 474 -3.05 -18.42 8.18
CA ARG A 474 -4.45 -18.02 8.46
C ARG A 474 -5.24 -19.14 9.19
N GLY A 475 -4.69 -20.36 9.31
CA GLY A 475 -5.20 -21.47 10.13
C GLY A 475 -6.47 -22.16 9.64
N GLN A 476 -7.12 -21.65 8.59
CA GLN A 476 -8.46 -22.05 8.16
C GLN A 476 -8.55 -23.53 7.78
N GLU A 477 -7.50 -24.09 7.18
CA GLU A 477 -7.50 -25.48 6.73
C GLU A 477 -7.44 -26.43 7.92
N GLN A 478 -6.51 -26.18 8.85
CA GLN A 478 -6.36 -26.98 10.06
C GLN A 478 -7.61 -26.89 10.94
N THR A 479 -8.12 -25.68 11.17
CA THR A 479 -9.34 -25.46 11.97
C THR A 479 -10.54 -26.19 11.35
N SER A 480 -10.72 -26.12 10.03
CA SER A 480 -11.83 -26.81 9.36
C SER A 480 -11.74 -28.32 9.47
N MET A 481 -10.55 -28.91 9.32
CA MET A 481 -10.35 -30.36 9.44
C MET A 481 -10.56 -30.85 10.87
N LEU A 482 -10.11 -30.10 11.87
CA LEU A 482 -10.35 -30.39 13.28
C LEU A 482 -11.86 -30.36 13.60
N ALA A 483 -12.57 -29.33 13.14
CA ALA A 483 -14.01 -29.19 13.35
C ALA A 483 -14.79 -30.34 12.69
N LEU A 484 -14.49 -30.67 11.44
CA LEU A 484 -15.13 -31.78 10.72
C LEU A 484 -14.81 -33.14 11.37
N GLY A 485 -13.55 -33.39 11.71
CA GLY A 485 -13.12 -34.65 12.31
C GLY A 485 -13.74 -34.88 13.69
N TYR A 486 -13.85 -33.83 14.50
CA TYR A 486 -14.54 -33.89 15.79
C TYR A 486 -16.05 -34.15 15.62
N ASP A 487 -16.71 -33.35 14.78
CA ASP A 487 -18.17 -33.33 14.70
C ASP A 487 -18.76 -34.49 13.89
N TRP A 488 -18.22 -34.77 12.69
CA TRP A 488 -18.76 -35.83 11.82
C TRP A 488 -18.48 -37.23 12.35
N LEU A 489 -17.34 -37.42 13.00
CA LEU A 489 -16.90 -38.72 13.53
C LEU A 489 -17.06 -38.79 15.05
N TYR A 490 -17.85 -37.90 15.65
CA TYR A 490 -18.05 -37.84 17.10
C TYR A 490 -18.36 -39.21 17.73
N GLY A 491 -19.21 -40.01 17.06
CA GLY A 491 -19.60 -41.35 17.50
C GLY A 491 -18.46 -42.38 17.51
N GLU A 492 -17.46 -42.21 16.64
CA GLU A 492 -16.32 -43.13 16.48
C GLU A 492 -15.26 -42.95 17.57
N TRP A 493 -15.23 -41.77 18.20
CA TRP A 493 -14.25 -41.42 19.23
C TRP A 493 -14.67 -41.94 20.61
N ASN A 494 -13.73 -42.48 21.37
CA ASN A 494 -13.94 -42.77 22.79
C ASN A 494 -13.91 -41.49 23.66
N PRO A 495 -14.38 -41.51 24.92
CA PRO A 495 -14.49 -40.29 25.72
C PRO A 495 -13.17 -39.50 25.89
N PRO A 496 -12.02 -40.14 26.17
CA PRO A 496 -10.72 -39.42 26.19
C PRO A 496 -10.35 -38.78 24.85
N GLN A 497 -10.56 -39.48 23.72
CA GLN A 497 -10.29 -38.94 22.39
C GLN A 497 -11.19 -37.75 22.06
N ARG A 498 -12.48 -37.81 22.43
CA ARG A 498 -13.42 -36.70 22.27
C ARG A 498 -12.95 -35.47 23.01
N GLN A 499 -12.54 -35.61 24.27
CA GLN A 499 -12.06 -34.47 25.06
C GLN A 499 -10.79 -33.86 24.44
N ALA A 500 -9.82 -34.70 24.05
CA ALA A 500 -8.58 -34.21 23.44
C ALA A 500 -8.81 -33.49 22.10
N LEU A 501 -9.74 -33.99 21.27
CA LEU A 501 -10.13 -33.33 20.02
C LEU A 501 -10.90 -32.04 20.27
N LEU A 502 -11.80 -32.02 21.27
CA LEU A 502 -12.51 -30.80 21.67
C LEU A 502 -11.53 -29.70 22.08
N ASP A 503 -10.52 -30.01 22.91
CA ASP A 503 -9.49 -29.06 23.31
C ASP A 503 -8.66 -28.55 22.11
N LYS A 504 -8.49 -29.36 21.06
CA LYS A 504 -7.85 -28.95 19.80
C LYS A 504 -8.76 -28.04 18.98
N VAL A 505 -10.04 -28.37 18.84
CA VAL A 505 -11.02 -27.53 18.14
C VAL A 505 -11.13 -26.17 18.82
N ALA A 506 -11.20 -26.13 20.15
CA ALA A 506 -11.28 -24.90 20.92
C ALA A 506 -10.07 -23.99 20.67
N ARG A 507 -8.84 -24.52 20.79
CA ARG A 507 -7.61 -23.77 20.48
C ARG A 507 -7.54 -23.30 19.03
N ALA A 508 -8.03 -24.12 18.09
CA ALA A 508 -8.11 -23.74 16.69
C ALA A 508 -9.16 -22.65 16.42
N CYS A 509 -10.22 -22.61 17.23
CA CYS A 509 -11.24 -21.56 17.25
C CYS A 509 -10.64 -20.24 17.75
N ASP A 510 -9.97 -20.26 18.90
CA ASP A 510 -9.26 -19.10 19.46
C ASP A 510 -8.23 -18.55 18.49
N TYR A 511 -7.51 -19.42 17.78
CA TYR A 511 -6.59 -19.02 16.73
C TYR A 511 -7.29 -18.26 15.59
N GLN A 512 -8.48 -18.70 15.15
CA GLN A 512 -9.24 -17.96 14.14
C GLN A 512 -9.69 -16.59 14.65
N VAL A 513 -10.10 -16.52 15.91
CA VAL A 513 -10.45 -15.24 16.55
C VAL A 513 -9.25 -14.30 16.58
N GLU A 514 -8.07 -14.78 16.97
CA GLU A 514 -6.82 -14.02 16.95
C GLU A 514 -6.42 -13.58 15.54
N VAL A 515 -6.58 -14.46 14.55
CA VAL A 515 -6.35 -14.16 13.13
C VAL A 515 -7.23 -13.01 12.65
N ILE A 516 -8.52 -13.05 12.99
CA ILE A 516 -9.51 -12.07 12.58
C ILE A 516 -9.34 -10.75 13.34
N ARG A 517 -9.16 -10.77 14.66
CA ARG A 517 -9.07 -9.55 15.49
C ARG A 517 -7.72 -8.85 15.35
N ASN A 518 -6.64 -9.59 15.53
CA ASN A 518 -5.35 -9.01 15.90
C ASN A 518 -4.28 -9.23 14.83
N LYS A 519 -4.20 -10.43 14.23
CA LYS A 519 -3.13 -10.76 13.29
C LYS A 519 -3.28 -10.06 11.95
N TYR A 520 -4.50 -10.07 11.40
CA TYR A 520 -4.80 -9.45 10.11
C TYR A 520 -5.90 -8.39 10.19
N SER A 521 -6.52 -8.21 11.36
CA SER A 521 -7.60 -7.23 11.61
C SER A 521 -8.64 -7.21 10.49
N LEU A 522 -9.18 -8.39 10.18
CA LEU A 522 -10.07 -8.63 9.05
C LEU A 522 -11.43 -7.98 9.33
N SER A 523 -11.74 -6.91 8.59
CA SER A 523 -13.06 -6.29 8.64
C SER A 523 -14.05 -7.06 7.77
N PRO A 524 -15.37 -6.93 8.01
CA PRO A 524 -16.40 -7.46 7.12
C PRO A 524 -16.41 -6.86 5.70
N TYR A 525 -15.62 -5.82 5.44
CA TYR A 525 -15.41 -5.27 4.10
C TYR A 525 -14.20 -5.88 3.38
N ASN A 526 -13.46 -6.76 4.06
CA ASN A 526 -12.23 -7.34 3.54
C ASN A 526 -12.51 -8.74 2.95
N VAL A 527 -12.28 -8.91 1.65
CA VAL A 527 -12.40 -10.22 0.97
C VAL A 527 -11.65 -11.36 1.65
N TYR A 528 -10.51 -11.11 2.29
CA TYR A 528 -9.73 -12.15 2.96
C TYR A 528 -10.47 -12.82 4.12
N LEU A 529 -11.44 -12.12 4.74
CA LEU A 529 -12.31 -12.68 5.77
C LEU A 529 -13.15 -13.83 5.20
N TYR A 530 -13.76 -13.58 4.04
CA TYR A 530 -14.66 -14.50 3.34
C TYR A 530 -13.91 -15.57 2.56
N ASN A 531 -12.61 -15.38 2.33
CA ASN A 531 -11.73 -16.37 1.73
C ASN A 531 -11.24 -17.42 2.76
N ARG A 532 -12.20 -18.02 3.49
CA ARG A 532 -12.11 -19.15 4.44
C ARG A 532 -11.98 -18.90 5.96
N PRO A 533 -11.35 -17.84 6.49
CA PRO A 533 -11.27 -17.63 7.94
C PRO A 533 -12.62 -17.59 8.65
N LEU A 534 -13.61 -16.89 8.08
CA LEU A 534 -14.95 -16.81 8.68
C LEU A 534 -15.66 -18.17 8.71
N GLN A 535 -15.52 -18.96 7.65
CA GLN A 535 -16.10 -20.30 7.57
C GLN A 535 -15.44 -21.24 8.58
N ALA A 536 -14.11 -21.20 8.70
CA ALA A 536 -13.37 -22.00 9.67
C ALA A 536 -13.74 -21.64 11.11
N LEU A 537 -13.87 -20.34 11.42
CA LEU A 537 -14.37 -19.86 12.71
C LEU A 537 -15.77 -20.42 13.01
N MET A 538 -16.70 -20.27 12.06
CA MET A 538 -18.08 -20.75 12.21
C MET A 538 -18.14 -22.26 12.43
N MET A 539 -17.36 -23.02 11.65
CA MET A 539 -17.29 -24.48 11.77
C MET A 539 -16.77 -24.91 13.14
N ALA A 540 -15.69 -24.32 13.62
CA ALA A 540 -15.13 -24.65 14.93
C ALA A 540 -16.07 -24.26 16.07
N ALA A 541 -16.67 -23.07 16.02
CA ALA A 541 -17.61 -22.61 17.03
C ALA A 541 -18.83 -23.54 17.10
N LEU A 542 -19.46 -23.87 15.96
CA LEU A 542 -20.60 -24.78 15.91
C LEU A 542 -20.24 -26.19 16.40
N ALA A 543 -19.06 -26.68 16.02
CA ALA A 543 -18.58 -27.99 16.43
C ALA A 543 -18.34 -28.07 17.95
N SER A 544 -17.83 -27.02 18.61
CA SER A 544 -17.54 -27.04 20.05
C SER A 544 -18.66 -26.52 20.96
N HIS A 545 -19.67 -25.85 20.42
CA HIS A 545 -20.71 -25.16 21.20
C HIS A 545 -21.44 -26.11 22.17
N GLY A 546 -21.42 -25.78 23.47
CA GLY A 546 -22.07 -26.57 24.51
C GLY A 546 -21.33 -27.82 24.98
N ASP A 547 -20.21 -28.21 24.34
CA ASP A 547 -19.32 -29.27 24.86
C ASP A 547 -18.17 -28.70 25.69
N ILE A 548 -17.80 -27.43 25.46
CA ILE A 548 -16.77 -26.71 26.22
C ILE A 548 -17.37 -25.94 27.40
N SER A 549 -16.62 -25.84 28.50
CA SER A 549 -17.05 -25.13 29.71
C SER A 549 -17.07 -23.60 29.55
N ASP A 550 -16.15 -23.05 28.76
CA ASP A 550 -16.13 -21.63 28.38
C ASP A 550 -16.37 -21.51 26.87
N ASP A 551 -17.57 -21.06 26.51
CA ASP A 551 -17.98 -20.94 25.12
C ASP A 551 -17.65 -19.56 24.52
N SER A 552 -16.47 -19.04 24.86
CA SER A 552 -15.94 -17.76 24.41
C SER A 552 -15.90 -17.66 22.88
N CYS A 553 -15.52 -18.74 22.19
CA CYS A 553 -15.49 -18.75 20.74
C CYS A 553 -16.90 -18.61 20.12
N MET A 554 -17.92 -19.28 20.63
CA MET A 554 -19.29 -19.10 20.12
C MET A 554 -19.85 -17.72 20.45
N ARG A 555 -19.56 -17.17 21.64
CA ARG A 555 -19.95 -15.80 22.00
C ARG A 555 -19.43 -14.78 20.99
N PHE A 556 -18.12 -14.85 20.70
CA PHE A 556 -17.50 -14.01 19.67
C PHE A 556 -18.11 -14.25 18.29
N THR A 557 -18.21 -15.51 17.88
CA THR A 557 -18.67 -15.89 16.53
C THR A 557 -20.11 -15.43 16.30
N ALA A 558 -20.98 -15.54 17.30
CA ALA A 558 -22.37 -15.11 17.22
C ALA A 558 -22.50 -13.58 17.08
N ASP A 559 -21.80 -12.79 17.92
CA ASP A 559 -21.81 -11.32 17.80
C ASP A 559 -21.19 -10.90 16.46
N TYR A 560 -20.05 -11.47 16.12
CA TYR A 560 -19.32 -11.13 14.91
C TYR A 560 -20.17 -11.45 13.66
N TRP A 561 -20.85 -12.59 13.63
CA TRP A 561 -21.77 -12.92 12.54
C TRP A 561 -22.98 -11.98 12.50
N GLN A 562 -23.77 -11.92 13.58
CA GLN A 562 -25.10 -11.29 13.55
C GLN A 562 -25.02 -9.76 13.55
N ASN A 563 -24.11 -9.19 14.35
CA ASN A 563 -24.06 -7.76 14.62
C ASN A 563 -22.99 -7.02 13.81
N ARG A 564 -22.11 -7.75 13.10
CA ARG A 564 -21.00 -7.14 12.36
C ARG A 564 -20.93 -7.58 10.90
N VAL A 565 -20.86 -8.87 10.65
CA VAL A 565 -20.71 -9.42 9.29
C VAL A 565 -22.01 -9.33 8.53
N LEU A 566 -23.12 -9.84 9.08
CA LEU A 566 -24.40 -9.89 8.39
C LEU A 566 -24.93 -8.51 7.93
N PRO A 567 -24.85 -7.43 8.73
CA PRO A 567 -25.24 -6.10 8.27
C PRO A 567 -24.40 -5.61 7.09
N VAL A 568 -23.08 -5.83 7.14
CA VAL A 568 -22.19 -5.44 6.05
C VAL A 568 -22.43 -6.31 4.82
N TRP A 569 -22.57 -7.63 4.98
CA TRP A 569 -22.88 -8.56 3.92
C TRP A 569 -24.12 -8.13 3.14
N ARG A 570 -25.20 -7.76 3.84
CA ARG A 570 -26.43 -7.23 3.23
C ARG A 570 -26.24 -5.91 2.49
N GLN A 571 -25.24 -5.12 2.86
CA GLN A 571 -24.90 -3.87 2.20
C GLN A 571 -24.03 -4.07 0.95
N VAL A 572 -23.06 -4.98 1.01
CA VAL A 572 -22.01 -5.13 -0.03
C VAL A 572 -22.34 -6.17 -1.10
N MET A 573 -23.29 -7.07 -0.83
CA MET A 573 -23.84 -7.98 -1.84
C MET A 573 -24.99 -7.32 -2.58
N GLY A 574 -24.86 -7.23 -3.91
CA GLY A 574 -25.95 -6.80 -4.77
C GLY A 574 -27.08 -7.83 -4.83
N GLU A 575 -28.29 -7.36 -5.10
CA GLU A 575 -29.51 -8.20 -5.20
C GLU A 575 -29.39 -9.32 -6.24
N ASN A 576 -28.53 -9.15 -7.24
CA ASN A 576 -28.27 -10.13 -8.31
C ASN A 576 -26.95 -10.92 -8.10
N GLY A 577 -26.40 -10.95 -6.88
CA GLY A 577 -25.17 -11.70 -6.57
C GLY A 577 -23.85 -11.01 -6.92
N GLY A 578 -23.87 -9.70 -7.20
CA GLY A 578 -22.66 -8.91 -7.42
C GLY A 578 -21.92 -8.59 -6.11
N TRP A 579 -20.58 -8.61 -6.13
CA TRP A 579 -19.74 -8.22 -5.00
C TRP A 579 -19.04 -6.88 -5.25
N HIS A 580 -18.96 -6.03 -4.23
CA HIS A 580 -18.41 -4.68 -4.34
C HIS A 580 -16.93 -4.60 -4.77
N GLU A 581 -16.11 -5.63 -4.50
CA GLU A 581 -14.70 -5.69 -4.93
C GLU A 581 -14.52 -6.30 -6.33
N GLY A 582 -15.61 -6.71 -7.01
CA GLY A 582 -15.58 -7.28 -8.36
C GLY A 582 -15.90 -8.78 -8.41
N GLY A 583 -16.31 -9.25 -9.60
CA GLY A 583 -16.79 -10.62 -9.81
C GLY A 583 -15.70 -11.70 -9.67
N GLU A 584 -14.44 -11.35 -9.87
CA GLU A 584 -13.30 -12.26 -9.71
C GLU A 584 -13.17 -12.82 -8.28
N TYR A 585 -13.47 -12.00 -7.27
CA TYR A 585 -13.41 -12.40 -5.86
C TYR A 585 -14.55 -13.31 -5.44
N VAL A 586 -15.68 -13.30 -6.16
CA VAL A 586 -16.75 -14.29 -6.01
C VAL A 586 -16.19 -15.70 -6.29
N GLY A 587 -15.31 -15.85 -7.27
CA GLY A 587 -14.70 -17.13 -7.63
C GLY A 587 -13.60 -17.62 -6.69
N ILE A 588 -12.93 -16.73 -5.94
CA ILE A 588 -11.72 -17.05 -5.18
C ILE A 588 -12.01 -17.44 -3.70
N GLY A 589 -13.22 -17.18 -3.20
CA GLY A 589 -13.59 -17.62 -1.84
C GLY A 589 -14.97 -17.19 -1.36
N ILE A 590 -15.48 -16.04 -1.81
CA ILE A 590 -16.82 -15.56 -1.45
C ILE A 590 -17.92 -16.53 -1.89
N GLY A 591 -17.79 -17.17 -3.05
CA GLY A 591 -18.74 -18.19 -3.51
C GLY A 591 -18.91 -19.34 -2.50
N GLN A 592 -17.82 -19.77 -1.85
CA GLN A 592 -17.90 -20.78 -0.79
C GLN A 592 -18.60 -20.21 0.46
N ALA A 593 -18.29 -18.96 0.83
CA ALA A 593 -18.95 -18.28 1.95
C ALA A 593 -20.47 -18.21 1.78
N ILE A 594 -20.93 -17.82 0.59
CA ILE A 594 -22.35 -17.71 0.23
C ILE A 594 -23.08 -19.04 0.37
N TYR A 595 -22.40 -20.15 0.08
CA TYR A 595 -23.01 -21.48 0.15
C TYR A 595 -22.96 -22.08 1.57
N GLN A 596 -21.92 -21.77 2.35
CA GLN A 596 -21.63 -22.46 3.61
C GLN A 596 -22.11 -21.72 4.87
N LEU A 597 -22.24 -20.39 4.82
CA LEU A 597 -22.56 -19.58 6.00
C LEU A 597 -24.05 -19.32 6.24
N PRO A 598 -24.89 -19.10 5.21
CA PRO A 598 -26.35 -19.14 5.37
C PRO A 598 -26.83 -20.53 5.79
#